data_AF-A0A7V2AK06-F1
#
_entry.id   AF-A0A7V2AK06-F1
#
_cell.length_a   1.000
_cell.length_b   1.000
_cell.length_c   1.000
_cell.angle_alpha   90.00
_cell.angle_beta   90.00
_cell.angle_gamma   90.00
#
_symmetry.space_group_name_H-M   'P 1'
#
loop_
_entity.id
_entity.type
_entity.pdbx_description
1 polymer ?
#
loop_
_entity_poly.entity_id
_entity_poly.type
_entity_poly.pdbx_seq_one_letter_code
_entity_poly.pdbx_strand_id
1 'polypeptide(L)'
;MHRDSERHKLFSRRAAMLAGGKAALFSLLAGRMYYLQVVEADRYRTLADENRINFRLLPPPRGRIFDRFGIPVADNQENYRILLVPEQAPDVTETLTRLRHILPISDKEIKKLLREIKRTRSFVPVTLRENLKWEDVARIEVNTPDLPGLSIDVGQARYYPYPYELAHILGYVAAVSEKERGDDPLLQLPGFRIGKSGIEKVYDKVLRGSSGSQQVEVNAYGRVIRELSRTEGQPGSRLELTIDSGLQTKILERLGEESASAVVMDIHSGDILSMVSSPGFDPNAFNRGLSNKEWRDLVDNEKSPLINKSIAGTYSPGSTFKMIVALAGLEKGVITADSRIFCNGKLKLGNATFHCWKKYGHGSLKVLDAITQSCDVFFYETARRVGIERIGEMARRFGLGAKLGIDLHGEKPGLIPSDAWKRATIGAPWQQGETLITGIGQGFILTTPLQLAVMTSRLELTIDSGLQTKILERLGEESAS
;
A
#
# COMPACT_ATOMS: atom_id res chain seq x y z
N MET A 1 81.12 63.23 -26.15
CA MET A 1 81.24 61.91 -25.48
C MET A 1 80.56 61.83 -24.10
N HIS A 2 79.60 62.71 -23.75
CA HIS A 2 78.95 62.71 -22.42
C HIS A 2 77.45 62.29 -22.40
N ARG A 3 76.81 62.07 -23.56
CA ARG A 3 75.36 61.78 -23.64
C ARG A 3 74.99 60.30 -23.58
N ASP A 4 75.92 59.38 -23.86
CA ASP A 4 75.66 57.92 -23.87
C ASP A 4 75.79 57.24 -22.50
N SER A 5 76.58 57.81 -21.59
CA SER A 5 76.76 57.28 -20.23
C SER A 5 75.50 57.45 -19.36
N GLU A 6 74.79 58.57 -19.51
CA GLU A 6 73.54 58.80 -18.78
C GLU A 6 72.38 57.94 -19.27
N ARG A 7 72.28 57.68 -20.59
CA ARG A 7 71.27 56.78 -21.16
C ARG A 7 71.44 55.34 -20.67
N HIS A 8 72.66 54.83 -20.57
CA HIS A 8 72.95 53.50 -20.02
C HIS A 8 72.61 53.40 -18.52
N LYS A 9 72.90 54.44 -17.72
CA LYS A 9 72.53 54.48 -16.29
C LYS A 9 71.01 54.56 -16.06
N LEU A 10 70.29 55.33 -16.89
CA LEU A 10 68.82 55.42 -16.84
C LEU A 10 68.15 54.11 -17.27
N PHE A 11 68.67 53.44 -18.30
CA PHE A 11 68.17 52.14 -18.76
C PHE A 11 68.44 51.04 -17.72
N SER A 12 69.63 51.03 -17.11
CA SER A 12 70.01 50.13 -16.02
C SER A 12 69.14 50.31 -14.76
N ARG A 13 68.85 51.55 -14.33
CA ARG A 13 67.96 51.81 -13.19
C ARG A 13 66.51 51.40 -13.46
N ARG A 14 65.99 51.62 -14.67
CA ARG A 14 64.63 51.19 -15.05
C ARG A 14 64.52 49.67 -15.13
N ALA A 15 65.54 49.01 -15.69
CA ALA A 15 65.63 47.55 -15.70
C ALA A 15 65.72 46.98 -14.29
N ALA A 16 66.51 47.59 -13.39
CA ALA A 16 66.61 47.18 -11.99
C ALA A 16 65.30 47.40 -11.20
N MET A 17 64.59 48.51 -11.41
CA MET A 17 63.28 48.73 -10.81
C MET A 17 62.22 47.74 -11.33
N LEU A 18 62.20 47.46 -12.63
CA LEU A 18 61.31 46.45 -13.20
C LEU A 18 61.66 45.04 -12.71
N ALA A 19 62.95 44.71 -12.59
CA ALA A 19 63.39 43.45 -12.02
C ALA A 19 63.02 43.32 -10.55
N GLY A 20 63.22 44.37 -9.75
CA GLY A 20 62.80 44.43 -8.35
C GLY A 20 61.30 44.33 -8.17
N GLY A 21 60.51 45.03 -9.01
CA GLY A 21 59.05 44.92 -9.03
C GLY A 21 58.57 43.51 -9.40
N LYS A 22 59.19 42.89 -10.41
CA LYS A 22 58.92 41.49 -10.79
C LYS A 22 59.29 40.52 -9.67
N ALA A 23 60.44 40.71 -9.02
CA ALA A 23 60.88 39.87 -7.91
C ALA A 23 59.96 39.98 -6.69
N ALA A 24 59.51 41.20 -6.37
CA ALA A 24 58.54 41.43 -5.30
C ALA A 24 57.19 40.76 -5.60
N LEU A 25 56.69 40.90 -6.83
CA LEU A 25 55.46 40.22 -7.27
C LEU A 25 55.60 38.69 -7.22
N PHE A 26 56.73 38.16 -7.69
CA PHE A 26 57.01 36.72 -7.64
C PHE A 26 57.09 36.21 -6.21
N SER A 27 57.71 36.97 -5.31
CA SER A 27 57.80 36.63 -3.88
C SER A 27 56.42 36.65 -3.22
N LEU A 28 55.56 37.60 -3.60
CA LEU A 28 54.17 37.67 -3.12
C LEU A 28 53.35 36.46 -3.60
N LEU A 29 53.49 36.06 -4.87
CA LEU A 29 52.84 34.88 -5.43
C LEU A 29 53.36 33.59 -4.80
N ALA A 30 54.68 33.46 -4.60
CA ALA A 30 55.30 32.33 -3.93
C ALA A 30 54.86 32.23 -2.46
N GLY A 31 54.80 33.36 -1.75
CA GLY A 31 54.27 33.43 -0.39
C GLY A 31 52.80 33.04 -0.33
N ARG A 32 51.98 33.50 -1.29
CA ARG A 32 50.57 33.10 -1.38
C ARG A 32 50.42 31.60 -1.69
N MET A 33 51.25 31.06 -2.57
CA MET A 33 51.27 29.63 -2.90
C MET A 33 51.66 28.80 -1.67
N TYR A 34 52.70 29.19 -0.93
CA TYR A 34 53.10 28.54 0.32
C TYR A 34 51.98 28.57 1.36
N TYR A 35 51.32 29.72 1.52
CA TYR A 35 50.17 29.85 2.42
C TYR A 35 49.03 28.87 2.04
N LEU A 36 48.67 28.79 0.75
CA LEU A 36 47.61 27.88 0.28
C LEU A 36 48.01 26.40 0.36
N GLN A 37 49.26 26.06 0.05
CA GLN A 37 49.75 24.68 -0.05
C GLN A 37 50.21 24.08 1.27
N VAL A 38 50.65 24.90 2.24
CA VAL A 38 51.25 24.43 3.50
C VAL A 38 50.42 24.86 4.71
N VAL A 39 50.05 26.14 4.81
CA VAL A 39 49.31 26.66 5.98
C VAL A 39 47.84 26.22 5.94
N GLU A 40 47.20 26.28 4.77
CA GLU A 40 45.80 25.86 4.58
C GLU A 40 45.68 24.45 3.94
N ALA A 41 46.77 23.69 3.91
CA ALA A 41 46.85 22.38 3.26
C ALA A 41 45.74 21.43 3.75
N ASP A 42 45.61 21.30 5.07
CA ASP A 42 44.64 20.41 5.70
C ASP A 42 43.21 20.84 5.38
N ARG A 43 42.92 22.16 5.44
CA ARG A 43 41.60 22.70 5.09
C ARG A 43 41.21 22.38 3.65
N TYR A 44 42.12 22.62 2.70
CA TYR A 44 41.85 22.35 1.28
C TYR A 44 41.81 20.86 0.97
N ARG A 45 42.55 20.04 1.71
CA ARG A 45 42.49 18.58 1.60
C ARG A 45 41.15 18.05 2.10
N THR A 46 40.65 18.51 3.25
CA THR A 46 39.31 18.16 3.74
C THR A 46 38.21 18.62 2.79
N LEU A 47 38.28 19.86 2.28
CA LEU A 47 37.33 20.35 1.27
C LEU A 47 37.40 19.55 -0.04
N ALA A 48 38.60 19.10 -0.44
CA ALA A 48 38.76 18.26 -1.62
C ALA A 48 38.21 16.84 -1.37
N ASP A 49 38.41 16.27 -0.19
CA ASP A 49 37.86 14.97 0.19
C ASP A 49 36.33 15.03 0.34
N GLU A 50 35.76 16.08 0.93
CA GLU A 50 34.30 16.29 1.01
C GLU A 50 33.66 16.45 -0.38
N ASN A 51 34.33 17.12 -1.32
CA ASN A 51 33.84 17.22 -2.70
C ASN A 51 33.99 15.91 -3.49
N ARG A 52 34.86 14.99 -3.03
CA ARG A 52 35.17 13.73 -3.69
C ARG A 52 34.41 12.55 -3.10
N ILE A 53 33.97 12.62 -1.84
CA ILE A 53 33.21 11.55 -1.18
C ILE A 53 31.72 11.86 -1.30
N ASN A 54 30.98 10.98 -1.95
CA ASN A 54 29.52 11.07 -2.05
C ASN A 54 28.89 9.93 -1.24
N PHE A 55 27.90 10.25 -0.42
CA PHE A 55 27.12 9.29 0.35
C PHE A 55 25.87 8.89 -0.44
N ARG A 56 25.73 7.60 -0.71
CA ARG A 56 24.54 7.01 -1.32
C ARG A 56 23.80 6.20 -0.27
N LEU A 57 22.48 6.32 -0.26
CA LEU A 57 21.64 5.50 0.59
C LEU A 57 21.41 4.14 -0.08
N LEU A 58 21.54 3.07 0.70
CA LEU A 58 21.21 1.73 0.26
C LEU A 58 19.82 1.37 0.77
N PRO A 59 18.87 1.00 -0.12
CA PRO A 59 17.56 0.55 0.30
C PRO A 59 17.70 -0.81 1.00
N PRO A 60 17.16 -1.00 2.21
CA PRO A 60 17.17 -2.29 2.88
C PRO A 60 16.17 -3.26 2.22
N PRO A 61 16.35 -4.58 2.42
CA PRO A 61 15.31 -5.55 2.06
C PRO A 61 14.04 -5.31 2.89
N ARG A 62 12.88 -5.42 2.24
CA ARG A 62 11.59 -5.23 2.89
C ARG A 62 11.20 -6.48 3.68
N GLY A 63 10.68 -6.32 4.89
CA GLY A 63 10.27 -7.44 5.74
C GLY A 63 9.25 -8.37 5.07
N ARG A 64 9.43 -9.67 5.25
CA ARG A 64 8.51 -10.70 4.71
C ARG A 64 7.24 -10.83 5.56
N ILE A 65 6.14 -11.22 4.92
CA ILE A 65 4.84 -11.44 5.57
C ILE A 65 4.49 -12.91 5.46
N PHE A 66 4.10 -13.50 6.58
CA PHE A 66 3.74 -14.90 6.71
C PHE A 66 2.30 -15.06 7.17
N ASP A 67 1.67 -16.14 6.74
CA ASP A 67 0.39 -16.58 7.30
C ASP A 67 0.58 -17.22 8.69
N ARG A 68 -0.52 -17.66 9.31
CA ARG A 68 -0.50 -18.22 10.67
C ARG A 68 0.29 -19.53 10.80
N PHE A 69 0.57 -20.22 9.70
CA PHE A 69 1.34 -21.46 9.65
C PHE A 69 2.80 -21.23 9.22
N GLY A 70 3.22 -19.97 9.04
CA GLY A 70 4.56 -19.63 8.62
C GLY A 70 4.79 -19.78 7.11
N ILE A 71 3.72 -19.84 6.31
CA ILE A 71 3.82 -19.84 4.85
C ILE A 71 4.01 -18.39 4.36
N PRO A 72 5.03 -18.10 3.53
CA PRO A 72 5.24 -16.75 3.03
C PRO A 72 4.10 -16.33 2.09
N VAL A 73 3.46 -15.20 2.39
CA VAL A 73 2.37 -14.61 1.60
C VAL A 73 2.75 -13.29 0.95
N ALA A 74 3.82 -12.64 1.43
CA ALA A 74 4.53 -11.60 0.69
C ALA A 74 6.03 -11.76 0.91
N ASP A 75 6.76 -11.91 -0.18
CA ASP A 75 8.19 -12.20 -0.20
C ASP A 75 8.94 -11.22 -1.12
N ASN A 76 10.26 -11.25 -1.13
CA ASN A 76 11.08 -10.51 -2.08
C ASN A 76 11.76 -11.49 -3.03
N GLN A 77 11.56 -11.29 -4.33
CA GLN A 77 12.23 -12.07 -5.37
C GLN A 77 13.27 -11.22 -6.09
N GLU A 78 14.23 -11.90 -6.69
CA GLU A 78 15.21 -11.28 -7.57
C GLU A 78 14.51 -10.63 -8.77
N ASN A 79 14.82 -9.37 -8.99
CA ASN A 79 14.32 -8.57 -10.09
C ASN A 79 15.48 -8.24 -11.03
N TYR A 80 15.57 -9.01 -12.11
CA TYR A 80 16.53 -8.77 -13.18
C TYR A 80 16.08 -7.59 -14.04
N ARG A 81 16.93 -6.57 -14.13
CA ARG A 81 16.67 -5.35 -14.91
C ARG A 81 17.79 -5.09 -15.91
N ILE A 82 17.39 -4.54 -17.05
CA ILE A 82 18.32 -4.09 -18.09
C ILE A 82 18.63 -2.62 -17.84
N LEU A 83 19.90 -2.29 -17.66
CA LEU A 83 20.40 -0.93 -17.59
C LEU A 83 21.18 -0.59 -18.85
N LEU A 84 21.04 0.66 -19.30
CA LEU A 84 21.87 1.23 -20.36
C LEU A 84 22.61 2.46 -19.84
N VAL A 85 23.92 2.50 -20.00
CA VAL A 85 24.75 3.68 -19.76
C VAL A 85 25.04 4.34 -21.12
N PRO A 86 24.39 5.48 -21.45
CA PRO A 86 24.49 6.08 -22.77
C PRO A 86 25.92 6.41 -23.22
N GLU A 87 26.81 6.78 -22.29
CA GLU A 87 28.21 7.07 -22.59
C GLU A 87 29.02 5.84 -23.06
N GLN A 88 28.60 4.64 -22.63
CA GLN A 88 29.25 3.38 -23.02
C GLN A 88 28.67 2.81 -24.32
N ALA A 89 27.63 3.43 -24.86
CA ALA A 89 26.95 3.02 -26.09
C ALA A 89 27.27 4.02 -27.23
N PRO A 90 28.14 3.67 -28.19
CA PRO A 90 28.51 4.56 -29.30
C PRO A 90 27.30 5.05 -30.10
N ASP A 91 26.34 4.16 -30.37
CA ASP A 91 25.02 4.50 -30.89
C ASP A 91 23.93 3.80 -30.05
N VAL A 92 23.25 4.60 -29.23
CA VAL A 92 22.13 4.16 -28.40
C VAL A 92 20.97 3.63 -29.24
N THR A 93 20.70 4.24 -30.40
CA THR A 93 19.58 3.84 -31.27
C THR A 93 19.85 2.48 -31.89
N GLU A 94 21.08 2.27 -32.35
CA GLU A 94 21.51 0.97 -32.88
C GLU A 94 21.46 -0.11 -31.78
N THR A 95 21.98 0.19 -30.58
CA THR A 95 21.96 -0.73 -29.44
C THR A 95 20.53 -1.15 -29.07
N LEU A 96 19.58 -0.20 -29.02
CA LEU A 96 18.17 -0.50 -28.78
C LEU A 96 17.52 -1.30 -29.92
N THR A 97 17.97 -1.10 -31.16
CA THR A 97 17.48 -1.86 -32.33
C THR A 97 18.00 -3.31 -32.28
N ARG A 98 19.26 -3.52 -31.90
CA ARG A 98 19.83 -4.86 -31.66
C ARG A 98 19.11 -5.57 -30.51
N LEU A 99 18.88 -4.87 -29.40
CA LEU A 99 18.13 -5.40 -28.26
C LEU A 99 16.72 -5.84 -28.65
N ARG A 100 16.06 -5.14 -29.57
CA ARG A 100 14.73 -5.50 -30.10
C ARG A 100 14.70 -6.89 -30.76
N HIS A 101 15.80 -7.36 -31.34
CA HIS A 101 15.87 -8.69 -31.95
C HIS A 101 15.92 -9.81 -30.90
N ILE A 102 16.38 -9.50 -29.68
CA ILE A 102 16.46 -10.44 -28.57
C ILE A 102 15.17 -10.37 -27.76
N LEU A 103 14.74 -9.16 -27.42
CA LEU A 103 13.63 -8.89 -26.55
C LEU A 103 12.54 -8.10 -27.30
N PRO A 104 11.27 -8.53 -27.27
CA PRO A 104 10.20 -7.79 -27.92
C PRO A 104 10.02 -6.42 -27.25
N ILE A 105 10.38 -5.36 -27.98
CA ILE A 105 10.21 -3.96 -27.56
C ILE A 105 9.43 -3.24 -28.66
N SER A 106 8.36 -2.54 -28.28
CA SER A 106 7.55 -1.78 -29.24
C SER A 106 8.23 -0.48 -29.68
N ASP A 107 7.95 0.00 -30.89
CA ASP A 107 8.49 1.29 -31.38
C ASP A 107 8.08 2.46 -30.49
N LYS A 108 6.93 2.35 -29.82
CA LYS A 108 6.44 3.34 -28.85
C LYS A 108 7.32 3.35 -27.60
N GLU A 109 7.73 2.18 -27.09
CA GLU A 109 8.66 2.05 -25.97
C GLU A 109 10.05 2.59 -26.32
N ILE A 110 10.61 2.24 -27.48
CA ILE A 110 11.91 2.75 -27.93
C ILE A 110 11.90 4.29 -27.98
N LYS A 111 10.86 4.89 -28.56
CA LYS A 111 10.70 6.35 -28.59
C LYS A 111 10.61 6.98 -27.20
N LYS A 112 9.98 6.29 -26.23
CA LYS A 112 9.92 6.75 -24.83
C LYS A 112 11.30 6.69 -24.18
N LEU A 113 12.00 5.56 -24.32
CA LEU A 113 13.34 5.35 -23.77
C LEU A 113 14.35 6.37 -24.34
N LEU A 114 14.34 6.62 -25.65
CA LEU A 114 15.20 7.62 -26.28
C LEU A 114 14.95 9.04 -25.73
N ARG A 115 13.70 9.40 -25.42
CA ARG A 115 13.38 10.69 -24.79
C ARG A 115 13.90 10.76 -23.35
N GLU A 116 13.79 9.67 -22.60
CA GLU A 116 14.27 9.58 -21.23
C GLU A 116 15.80 9.64 -21.14
N ILE A 117 16.49 8.91 -22.03
CA ILE A 117 17.94 8.93 -22.17
C ILE A 117 18.45 10.34 -22.50
N LYS A 118 17.79 11.06 -23.41
CA LYS A 118 18.16 12.46 -23.74
C LYS A 118 17.99 13.44 -22.59
N ARG A 119 17.10 13.17 -21.62
CA ARG A 119 16.87 14.02 -20.44
C ARG A 119 17.81 13.70 -19.30
N THR A 120 18.45 12.54 -19.34
CA THR A 120 19.32 12.02 -18.27
C THR A 120 20.77 12.28 -18.63
N ARG A 121 21.65 12.46 -17.63
CA ARG A 121 23.10 12.63 -17.88
C ARG A 121 23.66 11.33 -18.48
N SER A 122 24.59 11.44 -19.44
CA SER A 122 25.09 10.29 -20.21
C SER A 122 25.78 9.18 -19.40
N PHE A 123 26.28 9.50 -18.22
CA PHE A 123 26.94 8.55 -17.31
C PHE A 123 25.99 7.93 -16.28
N VAL A 124 24.72 8.34 -16.24
CA VAL A 124 23.73 7.79 -15.32
C VAL A 124 23.03 6.61 -16.02
N PRO A 125 23.02 5.41 -15.42
CA PRO A 125 22.32 4.27 -15.98
C PRO A 125 20.81 4.55 -16.09
N VAL A 126 20.22 4.22 -17.25
CA VAL A 126 18.78 4.29 -17.50
C VAL A 126 18.22 2.87 -17.52
N THR A 127 17.20 2.59 -16.72
CA THR A 127 16.54 1.28 -16.72
C THR A 127 15.66 1.15 -17.95
N LEU A 128 15.95 0.15 -18.81
CA LEU A 128 15.19 -0.11 -20.03
C LEU A 128 13.96 -0.97 -19.75
N ARG A 129 14.11 -2.01 -18.93
CA ARG A 129 13.05 -2.92 -18.53
C ARG A 129 13.39 -3.61 -17.19
N GLU A 130 12.36 -3.94 -16.43
CA GLU A 130 12.43 -4.67 -15.15
C GLU A 130 11.65 -5.99 -15.25
N ASN A 131 11.88 -6.89 -14.28
CA ASN A 131 11.24 -8.21 -14.12
C ASN A 131 11.46 -9.11 -15.34
N LEU A 132 12.71 -9.17 -15.83
CA LEU A 132 13.08 -10.11 -16.89
C LEU A 132 12.98 -11.55 -16.41
N LYS A 133 12.55 -12.43 -17.33
CA LYS A 133 12.69 -13.87 -17.11
C LYS A 133 14.15 -14.27 -17.20
N TRP A 134 14.54 -15.31 -16.47
CA TRP A 134 15.90 -15.87 -16.53
C TRP A 134 16.35 -16.21 -17.96
N GLU A 135 15.42 -16.70 -18.79
CA GLU A 135 15.66 -16.97 -20.21
C GLU A 135 16.05 -15.71 -20.99
N ASP A 136 15.40 -14.57 -20.72
CA ASP A 136 15.72 -13.29 -21.35
C ASP A 136 17.07 -12.77 -20.87
N VAL A 137 17.37 -12.91 -19.57
CA VAL A 137 18.68 -12.56 -18.98
C VAL A 137 19.78 -13.33 -19.68
N ALA A 138 19.67 -14.66 -19.77
CA ALA A 138 20.67 -15.51 -20.42
C ALA A 138 20.87 -15.14 -21.89
N ARG A 139 19.79 -14.85 -22.63
CA ARG A 139 19.86 -14.42 -24.04
C ARG A 139 20.55 -13.07 -24.19
N ILE A 140 20.30 -12.13 -23.28
CA ILE A 140 20.95 -10.81 -23.31
C ILE A 140 22.43 -10.95 -22.95
N GLU A 141 22.76 -11.66 -21.89
CA GLU A 141 24.13 -11.85 -21.39
C GLU A 141 25.06 -12.44 -22.45
N VAL A 142 24.58 -13.44 -23.22
CA VAL A 142 25.34 -14.04 -24.33
C VAL A 142 25.62 -13.04 -25.46
N ASN A 143 24.74 -12.05 -25.68
CA ASN A 143 24.87 -11.04 -26.72
C ASN A 143 25.43 -9.71 -26.19
N THR A 144 25.85 -9.64 -24.92
CA THR A 144 26.42 -8.42 -24.31
C THR A 144 27.56 -7.79 -25.12
N PRO A 145 28.48 -8.55 -25.75
CA PRO A 145 29.52 -7.96 -26.60
C PRO A 145 28.97 -7.11 -27.76
N ASP A 146 27.78 -7.44 -28.26
CA ASP A 146 27.10 -6.73 -29.37
C ASP A 146 26.15 -5.63 -28.88
N LEU A 147 26.01 -5.45 -27.56
CA LEU A 147 25.11 -4.50 -26.89
C LEU A 147 25.93 -3.52 -26.02
N PRO A 148 26.73 -2.64 -26.62
CA PRO A 148 27.62 -1.75 -25.87
C PRO A 148 26.85 -0.84 -24.92
N GLY A 149 27.34 -0.74 -23.68
CA GLY A 149 26.75 0.07 -22.61
C GLY A 149 25.51 -0.55 -21.95
N LEU A 150 25.09 -1.75 -22.36
CA LEU A 150 24.05 -2.51 -21.70
C LEU A 150 24.64 -3.38 -20.59
N SER A 151 23.95 -3.46 -19.45
CA SER A 151 24.29 -4.36 -18.35
C SER A 151 23.02 -4.91 -17.71
N ILE A 152 23.11 -6.12 -17.17
CA ILE A 152 22.08 -6.66 -16.29
C ILE A 152 22.43 -6.27 -14.86
N ASP A 153 21.43 -5.78 -14.14
CA ASP A 153 21.52 -5.53 -12.71
C ASP A 153 20.45 -6.36 -11.98
N VAL A 154 20.81 -6.85 -10.80
CA VAL A 154 19.94 -7.68 -9.97
C VAL A 154 19.46 -6.85 -8.79
N GLY A 155 18.18 -6.51 -8.80
CA GLY A 155 17.49 -5.90 -7.67
C GLY A 155 16.63 -6.89 -6.91
N GLN A 156 15.90 -6.40 -5.91
CA GLN A 156 14.78 -7.12 -5.31
C GLN A 156 13.47 -6.44 -5.69
N ALA A 157 12.45 -7.23 -5.95
CA ALA A 157 11.07 -6.76 -6.07
C ALA A 157 10.17 -7.56 -5.13
N ARG A 158 9.14 -6.88 -4.65
CA ARG A 158 8.08 -7.52 -3.87
C ARG A 158 7.37 -8.57 -4.73
N TYR A 159 7.03 -9.70 -4.15
CA TYR A 159 6.32 -10.80 -4.80
C TYR A 159 5.23 -11.33 -3.88
N TYR A 160 4.05 -11.57 -4.45
CA TYR A 160 2.89 -12.12 -3.75
C TYR A 160 2.55 -13.49 -4.36
N PRO A 161 2.81 -14.61 -3.66
CA PRO A 161 2.54 -15.96 -4.15
C PRO A 161 1.04 -16.25 -4.33
N TYR A 162 0.18 -15.57 -3.56
CA TYR A 162 -1.28 -15.69 -3.57
C TYR A 162 -1.93 -14.37 -4.02
N PRO A 163 -1.73 -13.98 -5.29
CA PRO A 163 -2.04 -12.63 -5.75
C PRO A 163 -3.52 -12.29 -5.60
N TYR A 164 -4.43 -13.18 -6.01
CA TYR A 164 -5.86 -12.88 -6.06
C TYR A 164 -6.56 -13.14 -4.72
N GLU A 165 -6.06 -14.10 -3.95
CA GLU A 165 -6.62 -14.58 -2.69
C GLU A 165 -6.39 -13.59 -1.55
N LEU A 166 -5.22 -12.95 -1.53
CA LEU A 166 -4.78 -12.09 -0.44
C LEU A 166 -4.64 -10.61 -0.83
N ALA A 167 -4.98 -10.24 -2.06
CA ALA A 167 -4.85 -8.88 -2.60
C ALA A 167 -5.40 -7.78 -1.67
N HIS A 168 -6.61 -8.00 -1.12
CA HIS A 168 -7.30 -7.01 -0.30
C HIS A 168 -6.81 -6.95 1.15
N ILE A 169 -6.16 -8.01 1.62
CA ILE A 169 -5.54 -8.07 2.96
C ILE A 169 -4.15 -7.44 2.87
N LEU A 170 -3.29 -7.99 2.02
CA LEU A 170 -1.90 -7.56 1.90
C LEU A 170 -1.80 -6.18 1.24
N GLY A 171 -2.61 -5.94 0.21
CA GLY A 171 -2.47 -4.79 -0.65
C GLY A 171 -1.32 -4.96 -1.64
N TYR A 172 -0.66 -3.86 -1.95
CA TYR A 172 0.47 -3.85 -2.89
C TYR A 172 1.43 -2.72 -2.55
N VAL A 173 2.64 -2.81 -3.10
CA VAL A 173 3.62 -1.72 -3.08
C VAL A 173 3.69 -1.09 -4.46
N ALA A 174 3.98 0.21 -4.51
CA ALA A 174 4.25 0.90 -5.77
C ALA A 174 5.21 2.06 -5.54
N ALA A 175 5.69 2.65 -6.64
CA ALA A 175 6.61 3.78 -6.60
C ALA A 175 6.04 4.94 -5.76
N VAL A 176 6.95 5.65 -5.08
CA VAL A 176 6.63 6.85 -4.31
C VAL A 176 6.15 7.95 -5.27
N SER A 177 4.96 8.49 -5.01
CA SER A 177 4.43 9.64 -5.75
C SER A 177 5.02 10.95 -5.21
N GLU A 178 4.96 12.03 -5.99
CA GLU A 178 5.48 13.34 -5.56
C GLU A 178 4.85 13.84 -4.25
N LYS A 179 3.58 13.51 -3.98
CA LYS A 179 2.88 13.91 -2.75
C LYS A 179 3.33 13.13 -1.51
N GLU A 180 3.95 11.98 -1.70
CA GLU A 180 4.43 11.12 -0.61
C GLU A 180 5.93 11.32 -0.35
N ARG A 181 6.61 12.15 -1.14
CA ARG A 181 7.99 12.57 -0.87
C ARG A 181 7.98 13.50 0.35
N GLY A 182 8.19 12.91 1.52
CA GLY A 182 8.42 13.63 2.77
C GLY A 182 9.91 13.86 3.04
N ASP A 183 10.22 14.14 4.31
CA ASP A 183 11.58 14.37 4.80
C ASP A 183 12.43 13.10 4.85
N ASP A 184 11.82 11.93 4.69
CA ASP A 184 12.51 10.65 4.74
C ASP A 184 13.38 10.44 3.48
N PRO A 185 14.71 10.33 3.63
CA PRO A 185 15.62 10.18 2.50
C PRO A 185 15.37 8.91 1.66
N LEU A 186 14.83 7.84 2.25
CA LEU A 186 14.47 6.61 1.52
C LEU A 186 13.37 6.88 0.48
N LEU A 187 12.43 7.77 0.79
CA LEU A 187 11.31 8.08 -0.11
C LEU A 187 11.75 8.93 -1.31
N GLN A 188 12.96 9.47 -1.27
CA GLN A 188 13.56 10.24 -2.35
C GLN A 188 14.38 9.35 -3.30
N LEU A 189 14.68 8.11 -2.90
CA LEU A 189 15.43 7.17 -3.72
C LEU A 189 14.64 6.80 -4.99
N PRO A 190 15.25 6.95 -6.19
CA PRO A 190 14.63 6.52 -7.44
C PRO A 190 14.30 5.02 -7.40
N GLY A 191 13.07 4.68 -7.78
CA GLY A 191 12.60 3.28 -7.81
C GLY A 191 12.22 2.70 -6.45
N PHE A 192 12.37 3.45 -5.34
CA PHE A 192 11.90 2.99 -4.03
C PHE A 192 10.37 2.84 -4.03
N ARG A 193 9.90 1.81 -3.33
CA ARG A 193 8.49 1.44 -3.29
C ARG A 193 7.98 1.42 -1.85
N ILE A 194 6.75 1.88 -1.70
CA ILE A 194 6.03 1.93 -0.41
C ILE A 194 4.70 1.21 -0.55
N GLY A 195 4.18 0.72 0.57
CA GLY A 195 2.85 0.14 0.67
C GLY A 195 1.76 1.16 0.34
N LYS A 196 0.87 0.80 -0.60
CA LYS A 196 -0.23 1.66 -1.08
C LYS A 196 -1.59 1.25 -0.56
N SER A 197 -1.74 -0.01 -0.18
CA SER A 197 -2.98 -0.58 0.32
C SER A 197 -2.69 -1.68 1.35
N GLY A 198 -3.74 -2.13 2.05
CA GLY A 198 -3.69 -3.28 2.95
C GLY A 198 -2.65 -3.18 4.08
N ILE A 199 -2.22 -4.35 4.56
CA ILE A 199 -1.14 -4.53 5.55
C ILE A 199 0.15 -3.86 5.08
N GLU A 200 0.47 -3.92 3.78
CA GLU A 200 1.66 -3.28 3.22
C GLU A 200 1.70 -1.78 3.52
N LYS A 201 0.55 -1.10 3.48
CA LYS A 201 0.45 0.33 3.82
C LYS A 201 0.41 0.60 5.32
N VAL A 202 -0.40 -0.17 6.05
CA VAL A 202 -0.56 0.03 7.51
C VAL A 202 0.77 -0.14 8.23
N TYR A 203 1.55 -1.15 7.82
CA TYR A 203 2.83 -1.49 8.43
C TYR A 203 4.03 -1.09 7.56
N ASP A 204 3.87 -0.15 6.61
CA ASP A 204 4.94 0.23 5.69
C ASP A 204 6.22 0.65 6.40
N LYS A 205 6.08 1.42 7.49
CA LYS A 205 7.22 1.94 8.24
C LYS A 205 8.08 0.84 8.88
N VAL A 206 7.45 -0.23 9.38
CA VAL A 206 8.18 -1.37 9.98
C VAL A 206 8.65 -2.34 8.91
N LEU A 207 7.87 -2.55 7.86
CA LEU A 207 8.20 -3.42 6.73
C LEU A 207 9.35 -2.88 5.89
N ARG A 208 9.51 -1.57 5.76
CA ARG A 208 10.56 -0.99 4.90
C ARG A 208 11.96 -0.96 5.54
N GLY A 209 12.10 -1.19 6.85
CA GLY A 209 13.40 -1.12 7.54
C GLY A 209 14.03 0.28 7.55
N SER A 210 15.35 0.33 7.70
CA SER A 210 16.14 1.58 7.70
C SER A 210 17.27 1.54 6.67
N SER A 211 17.59 2.70 6.08
CA SER A 211 18.60 2.80 5.03
C SER A 211 20.00 2.46 5.52
N GLY A 212 20.72 1.70 4.69
CA GLY A 212 22.17 1.61 4.77
C GLY A 212 22.83 2.85 4.14
N SER A 213 24.15 2.89 4.21
CA SER A 213 24.96 3.94 3.60
C SER A 213 26.15 3.36 2.84
N GLN A 214 26.37 3.85 1.63
CA GLN A 214 27.52 3.54 0.80
C GLN A 214 28.30 4.83 0.54
N GLN A 215 29.58 4.84 0.88
CA GLN A 215 30.49 5.93 0.55
C GLN A 215 31.18 5.60 -0.76
N VAL A 216 31.06 6.50 -1.73
CA VAL A 216 31.69 6.33 -3.05
C VAL A 216 32.56 7.53 -3.37
N GLU A 217 33.73 7.27 -3.93
CA GLU A 217 34.61 8.31 -4.46
C GLU A 217 34.09 8.73 -5.83
N VAL A 218 33.80 10.02 -6.02
CA VAL A 218 33.33 10.58 -7.27
C VAL A 218 34.34 11.54 -7.90
N ASN A 219 34.39 11.58 -9.23
CA ASN A 219 35.16 12.59 -9.95
C ASN A 219 34.41 13.94 -10.03
N ALA A 220 35.06 14.96 -10.60
CA ALA A 220 34.48 16.30 -10.77
C ALA A 220 33.16 16.36 -11.58
N TYR A 221 32.85 15.30 -12.34
CA TYR A 221 31.60 15.16 -13.11
C TYR A 221 30.53 14.34 -12.36
N GLY A 222 30.83 13.83 -11.15
CA GLY A 222 29.94 13.02 -10.32
C GLY A 222 29.96 11.52 -10.62
N ARG A 223 30.96 11.00 -11.34
CA ARG A 223 31.10 9.58 -11.67
C ARG A 223 31.76 8.82 -10.53
N VAL A 224 31.22 7.66 -10.17
CA VAL A 224 31.81 6.78 -9.17
C VAL A 224 33.09 6.14 -9.72
N ILE A 225 34.19 6.34 -9.01
CA ILE A 225 35.49 5.72 -9.28
C ILE A 225 35.62 4.42 -8.49
N ARG A 226 35.32 4.46 -7.19
CA ARG A 226 35.38 3.30 -6.31
C ARG A 226 34.44 3.43 -5.11
N GLU A 227 34.07 2.29 -4.56
CA GLU A 227 33.44 2.20 -3.26
C GLU A 227 34.52 2.32 -2.17
N LEU A 228 34.27 3.16 -1.16
CA LEU A 228 35.16 3.37 -0.02
C LEU A 228 34.71 2.57 1.20
N SER A 229 33.41 2.59 1.48
CA SER A 229 32.81 1.82 2.57
C SER A 229 31.34 1.55 2.28
N ARG A 230 30.84 0.42 2.76
CA ARG A 230 29.44 0.05 2.66
C ARG A 230 28.94 -0.44 4.02
N THR A 231 27.82 0.09 4.45
CA THR A 231 27.10 -0.31 5.66
C THR A 231 25.69 -0.66 5.23
N GLU A 232 25.31 -1.93 5.40
CA GLU A 232 23.95 -2.37 5.09
C GLU A 232 22.94 -1.72 6.03
N GLY A 233 21.73 -1.53 5.51
CA GLY A 233 20.60 -1.07 6.30
C GLY A 233 20.05 -2.16 7.21
N GLN A 234 19.15 -1.81 8.12
CA GLN A 234 18.40 -2.82 8.85
C GLN A 234 17.22 -3.30 7.98
N PRO A 235 17.10 -4.63 7.74
CA PRO A 235 15.93 -5.21 7.09
C PRO A 235 14.64 -4.80 7.79
N GLY A 236 13.55 -4.82 7.02
CA GLY A 236 12.22 -4.65 7.60
C GLY A 236 11.83 -5.77 8.56
N SER A 237 10.90 -5.47 9.47
CA SER A 237 10.39 -6.48 10.40
C SER A 237 9.57 -7.54 9.69
N ARG A 238 9.70 -8.78 10.16
CA ARG A 238 8.84 -9.89 9.77
C ARG A 238 7.44 -9.69 10.36
N LEU A 239 6.41 -9.90 9.55
CA LEU A 239 5.02 -9.91 10.02
C LEU A 239 4.45 -11.32 9.97
N GLU A 240 3.74 -11.71 11.02
CA GLU A 240 2.93 -12.93 11.05
C GLU A 240 1.47 -12.55 11.15
N LEU A 241 0.65 -13.04 10.23
CA LEU A 241 -0.79 -12.79 10.19
C LEU A 241 -1.56 -13.93 10.87
N THR A 242 -2.78 -13.65 11.31
CA THR A 242 -3.74 -14.64 11.80
C THR A 242 -4.41 -15.44 10.68
N ILE A 243 -4.22 -15.00 9.43
CA ILE A 243 -4.83 -15.55 8.23
C ILE A 243 -4.31 -16.95 7.95
N ASP A 244 -5.21 -17.84 7.57
CA ASP A 244 -4.93 -19.14 6.99
C ASP A 244 -5.02 -19.02 5.45
N SER A 245 -3.87 -19.08 4.77
CA SER A 245 -3.81 -18.95 3.32
C SER A 245 -4.55 -20.06 2.59
N GLY A 246 -4.55 -21.30 3.12
CA GLY A 246 -5.26 -22.43 2.55
C GLY A 246 -6.78 -22.28 2.65
N LEU A 247 -7.28 -21.83 3.80
CA LEU A 247 -8.70 -21.51 4.00
C LEU A 247 -9.13 -20.36 3.09
N GLN A 248 -8.33 -19.31 3.00
CA GLN A 248 -8.56 -18.16 2.12
C GLN A 248 -8.73 -18.59 0.66
N THR A 249 -7.79 -19.39 0.14
CA THR A 249 -7.87 -19.94 -1.22
C THR A 249 -9.13 -20.77 -1.39
N LYS A 250 -9.45 -21.64 -0.42
CA LYS A 250 -10.62 -22.52 -0.56
C LYS A 250 -11.93 -21.76 -0.60
N ILE A 251 -12.03 -20.68 0.17
CA ILE A 251 -13.21 -19.80 0.16
C ILE A 251 -13.29 -19.06 -1.18
N LEU A 252 -12.19 -18.51 -1.71
CA LEU A 252 -12.21 -17.83 -3.00
C LEU A 252 -12.65 -18.78 -4.14
N GLU A 253 -12.13 -20.01 -4.18
CA GLU A 253 -12.55 -21.03 -5.14
C GLU A 253 -14.06 -21.30 -5.09
N ARG A 254 -14.66 -21.26 -3.89
CA ARG A 254 -16.10 -21.47 -3.70
C ARG A 254 -16.94 -20.26 -4.11
N LEU A 255 -16.42 -19.05 -3.92
CA LEU A 255 -17.06 -17.82 -4.39
C LEU A 255 -16.98 -17.69 -5.92
N GLY A 256 -15.95 -18.27 -6.54
CA GLY A 256 -15.74 -18.22 -7.98
C GLY A 256 -15.65 -16.76 -8.47
N GLU A 257 -16.32 -16.48 -9.57
CA GLU A 257 -16.32 -15.15 -10.20
C GLU A 257 -17.37 -14.19 -9.61
N GLU A 258 -18.11 -14.59 -8.59
CA GLU A 258 -19.19 -13.78 -8.04
C GLU A 258 -18.67 -12.53 -7.30
N SER A 259 -19.46 -11.46 -7.35
CA SER A 259 -19.19 -10.25 -6.56
C SER A 259 -19.61 -10.51 -5.11
N ALA A 260 -18.68 -11.06 -4.32
CA ALA A 260 -18.98 -11.61 -3.01
C ALA A 260 -17.87 -11.36 -1.98
N SER A 261 -18.18 -11.58 -0.71
CA SER A 261 -17.23 -11.50 0.40
C SER A 261 -17.58 -12.55 1.46
N ALA A 262 -16.55 -13.06 2.13
CA ALA A 262 -16.68 -13.98 3.24
C ALA A 262 -15.64 -13.63 4.31
N VAL A 263 -16.05 -13.68 5.57
CA VAL A 263 -15.19 -13.45 6.72
C VAL A 263 -15.35 -14.64 7.67
N VAL A 264 -14.23 -15.25 8.03
CA VAL A 264 -14.16 -16.32 9.03
C VAL A 264 -13.27 -15.83 10.15
N MET A 265 -13.80 -15.92 11.37
CA MET A 265 -13.11 -15.47 12.57
C MET A 265 -13.16 -16.53 13.65
N ASP A 266 -12.10 -16.61 14.45
CA ASP A 266 -12.12 -17.30 15.72
C ASP A 266 -12.89 -16.44 16.72
N ILE A 267 -13.94 -17.01 17.31
CA ILE A 267 -14.79 -16.26 18.22
C ILE A 267 -14.05 -15.94 19.52
N HIS A 268 -13.19 -16.84 20.01
CA HIS A 268 -12.56 -16.70 21.32
C HIS A 268 -11.40 -15.71 21.30
N SER A 269 -10.57 -15.73 20.27
CA SER A 269 -9.42 -14.81 20.16
C SER A 269 -9.74 -13.52 19.40
N GLY A 270 -10.75 -13.53 18.53
CA GLY A 270 -11.02 -12.42 17.61
C GLY A 270 -10.11 -12.43 16.37
N ASP A 271 -9.31 -13.49 16.20
CA ASP A 271 -8.44 -13.66 15.06
C ASP A 271 -9.25 -13.83 13.78
N ILE A 272 -8.91 -13.04 12.77
CA ILE A 272 -9.46 -13.21 11.43
C ILE A 272 -8.68 -14.34 10.77
N LEU A 273 -9.35 -15.48 10.56
CA LEU A 273 -8.75 -16.65 9.92
C LEU A 273 -8.81 -16.55 8.40
N SER A 274 -9.87 -15.92 7.87
CA SER A 274 -9.98 -15.62 6.45
C SER A 274 -10.86 -14.40 6.23
N MET A 275 -10.48 -13.58 5.24
CA MET A 275 -11.24 -12.41 4.83
C MET A 275 -11.13 -12.22 3.32
N VAL A 276 -12.05 -12.84 2.59
CA VAL A 276 -12.06 -12.90 1.13
C VAL A 276 -12.99 -11.83 0.57
N SER A 277 -12.55 -11.19 -0.51
CA SER A 277 -13.35 -10.30 -1.34
C SER A 277 -13.14 -10.70 -2.80
N SER A 278 -14.22 -11.08 -3.49
CA SER A 278 -14.20 -11.53 -4.89
C SER A 278 -14.91 -10.50 -5.78
N PRO A 279 -14.43 -10.28 -7.03
CA PRO A 279 -13.16 -10.76 -7.57
C PRO A 279 -11.94 -10.08 -6.94
N GLY A 280 -10.83 -10.82 -6.89
CA GLY A 280 -9.49 -10.34 -6.55
C GLY A 280 -8.84 -9.53 -7.67
N PHE A 281 -7.63 -9.03 -7.41
CA PHE A 281 -6.76 -8.42 -8.41
C PHE A 281 -5.32 -8.88 -8.19
N ASP A 282 -4.45 -8.77 -9.19
CA ASP A 282 -3.03 -9.15 -9.03
C ASP A 282 -2.20 -7.97 -8.48
N PRO A 283 -1.73 -8.00 -7.21
CA PRO A 283 -0.87 -6.98 -6.65
C PRO A 283 0.53 -6.95 -7.30
N ASN A 284 1.00 -8.05 -7.91
CA ASN A 284 2.28 -8.07 -8.61
C ASN A 284 2.26 -7.18 -9.86
N ALA A 285 1.10 -6.98 -10.48
CA ALA A 285 0.96 -6.08 -11.62
C ALA A 285 1.25 -4.61 -11.25
N PHE A 286 1.01 -4.21 -10.00
CA PHE A 286 1.32 -2.86 -9.50
C PHE A 286 2.83 -2.66 -9.28
N ASN A 287 3.57 -3.72 -8.99
CA ASN A 287 5.01 -3.69 -8.83
C ASN A 287 5.69 -3.23 -10.13
N ARG A 288 5.33 -3.82 -11.28
CA ARG A 288 5.89 -3.42 -12.59
C ARG A 288 5.30 -2.13 -13.16
N GLY A 289 4.24 -1.60 -12.56
CA GLY A 289 3.39 -0.56 -13.12
C GLY A 289 2.37 -1.13 -14.11
N LEU A 290 1.10 -0.75 -13.90
CA LEU A 290 -0.01 -1.17 -14.76
C LEU A 290 -0.01 -0.39 -16.08
N SER A 291 -0.33 -1.09 -17.16
CA SER A 291 -0.67 -0.43 -18.42
C SER A 291 -2.01 0.31 -18.31
N ASN A 292 -2.24 1.30 -19.18
CA ASN A 292 -3.51 2.01 -19.25
C ASN A 292 -4.71 1.09 -19.56
N LYS A 293 -4.48 -0.08 -20.15
CA LYS A 293 -5.54 -1.07 -20.39
C LYS A 293 -5.87 -1.79 -19.08
N GLU A 294 -4.88 -2.39 -18.44
CA GLU A 294 -5.06 -3.13 -17.19
C GLU A 294 -5.65 -2.26 -16.08
N TRP A 295 -5.24 -0.98 -16.00
CA TRP A 295 -5.84 -0.04 -15.06
C TRP A 295 -7.34 0.19 -15.32
N ARG A 296 -7.74 0.36 -16.59
CA ARG A 296 -9.16 0.52 -16.96
C ARG A 296 -9.95 -0.76 -16.71
N ASP A 297 -9.38 -1.91 -17.04
CA ASP A 297 -10.01 -3.21 -16.80
C ASP A 297 -10.27 -3.48 -15.30
N LEU A 298 -9.54 -2.82 -14.39
CA LEU A 298 -9.78 -2.88 -12.94
C LEU A 298 -10.79 -1.83 -12.45
N VAL A 299 -10.71 -0.60 -12.95
CA VAL A 299 -11.54 0.53 -12.50
C VAL A 299 -12.95 0.48 -13.08
N ASP A 300 -13.08 0.12 -14.35
CA ASP A 300 -14.37 0.11 -15.08
C ASP A 300 -15.11 -1.24 -14.91
N ASN A 301 -14.57 -2.16 -14.11
CA ASN A 301 -15.17 -3.46 -13.87
C ASN A 301 -16.40 -3.35 -12.97
N GLU A 302 -17.54 -3.82 -13.47
CA GLU A 302 -18.83 -3.79 -12.76
C GLU A 302 -18.79 -4.49 -11.39
N LYS A 303 -17.93 -5.51 -11.23
CA LYS A 303 -17.76 -6.26 -9.97
C LYS A 303 -16.80 -5.57 -8.99
N SER A 304 -16.21 -4.44 -9.36
CA SER A 304 -15.36 -3.59 -8.50
C SER A 304 -14.25 -4.38 -7.76
N PRO A 305 -13.28 -4.98 -8.47
CA PRO A 305 -12.23 -5.83 -7.90
C PRO A 305 -11.31 -5.09 -6.92
N LEU A 306 -11.17 -3.77 -7.04
CA LEU A 306 -10.31 -2.98 -6.14
C LEU A 306 -10.91 -2.74 -4.76
N ILE A 307 -12.23 -2.95 -4.59
CA ILE A 307 -12.92 -2.72 -3.32
C ILE A 307 -12.75 -3.96 -2.43
N ASN A 308 -12.21 -3.77 -1.23
CA ASN A 308 -12.28 -4.78 -0.17
C ASN A 308 -13.73 -4.82 0.37
N LYS A 309 -14.54 -5.72 -0.19
CA LYS A 309 -15.97 -5.85 0.15
C LYS A 309 -16.21 -6.25 1.60
N SER A 310 -15.23 -6.87 2.26
CA SER A 310 -15.34 -7.32 3.66
C SER A 310 -15.41 -6.17 4.65
N ILE A 311 -14.75 -5.04 4.37
CA ILE A 311 -14.66 -3.88 5.28
C ILE A 311 -15.19 -2.58 4.68
N ALA A 312 -15.21 -2.44 3.35
CA ALA A 312 -15.65 -1.24 2.66
C ALA A 312 -16.99 -1.43 1.95
N GLY A 313 -17.39 -2.68 1.68
CA GLY A 313 -18.70 -3.01 1.14
C GLY A 313 -19.77 -2.84 2.22
N THR A 314 -20.69 -1.91 2.00
CA THR A 314 -21.82 -1.67 2.91
C THR A 314 -23.11 -2.16 2.27
N TYR A 315 -23.76 -3.12 2.92
CA TYR A 315 -24.94 -3.81 2.41
C TYR A 315 -26.06 -3.79 3.44
N SER A 316 -27.31 -3.90 2.98
CA SER A 316 -28.42 -4.17 3.89
C SER A 316 -28.27 -5.58 4.47
N PRO A 317 -28.18 -5.75 5.82
CA PRO A 317 -27.96 -7.06 6.44
C PRO A 317 -29.13 -8.04 6.26
N GLY A 318 -30.32 -7.53 5.93
CA GLY A 318 -31.52 -8.33 5.81
C GLY A 318 -31.81 -9.13 7.07
N SER A 319 -32.27 -10.37 6.89
CA SER A 319 -32.74 -11.21 8.01
C SER A 319 -31.67 -11.53 9.06
N THR A 320 -30.38 -11.37 8.78
CA THR A 320 -29.32 -11.54 9.78
C THR A 320 -29.46 -10.56 10.96
N PHE A 321 -30.03 -9.37 10.71
CA PHE A 321 -30.25 -8.34 11.73
C PHE A 321 -31.39 -8.65 12.71
N LYS A 322 -32.27 -9.60 12.38
CA LYS A 322 -33.42 -9.98 13.23
C LYS A 322 -32.98 -10.42 14.63
N MET A 323 -31.75 -10.94 14.78
CA MET A 323 -31.19 -11.33 16.06
C MET A 323 -31.05 -10.15 17.02
N ILE A 324 -30.59 -9.00 16.51
CA ILE A 324 -30.49 -7.75 17.29
C ILE A 324 -31.87 -7.28 17.75
N VAL A 325 -32.87 -7.39 16.88
CA VAL A 325 -34.24 -6.98 17.19
C VAL A 325 -34.90 -7.90 18.22
N ALA A 326 -34.65 -9.22 18.15
CA ALA A 326 -35.09 -10.15 19.18
C ALA A 326 -34.48 -9.79 20.54
N LEU A 327 -33.16 -9.58 20.59
CA LEU A 327 -32.46 -9.22 21.84
C LEU A 327 -32.95 -7.90 22.42
N ALA A 328 -33.11 -6.86 21.59
CA ALA A 328 -33.65 -5.57 22.04
C ALA A 328 -35.09 -5.71 22.56
N GLY A 329 -35.89 -6.60 21.95
CA GLY A 329 -37.24 -6.92 22.39
C GLY A 329 -37.29 -7.62 23.75
N LEU A 330 -36.41 -8.60 23.93
CA LEU A 330 -36.27 -9.36 25.18
C LEU A 330 -35.74 -8.47 26.32
N GLU A 331 -34.70 -7.67 26.07
CA GLU A 331 -34.12 -6.76 27.07
C GLU A 331 -35.11 -5.69 27.52
N LYS A 332 -35.90 -5.14 26.59
CA LYS A 332 -36.97 -4.19 26.92
C LYS A 332 -38.18 -4.86 27.60
N GLY A 333 -38.29 -6.19 27.58
CA GLY A 333 -39.42 -6.95 28.10
C GLY A 333 -40.71 -6.82 27.28
N VAL A 334 -40.65 -6.35 26.02
CA VAL A 334 -41.83 -6.26 25.14
C VAL A 334 -42.18 -7.59 24.46
N ILE A 335 -41.22 -8.52 24.49
CA ILE A 335 -41.41 -9.94 24.22
C ILE A 335 -40.68 -10.74 25.31
N THR A 336 -41.15 -11.96 25.54
CA THR A 336 -40.53 -12.98 26.40
C THR A 336 -40.32 -14.24 25.58
N ALA A 337 -39.65 -15.25 26.13
CA ALA A 337 -39.49 -16.55 25.48
C ALA A 337 -40.84 -17.20 25.08
N ASP A 338 -41.91 -16.92 25.85
CA ASP A 338 -43.25 -17.47 25.64
C ASP A 338 -44.20 -16.53 24.90
N SER A 339 -43.82 -15.28 24.68
CA SER A 339 -44.64 -14.32 23.93
C SER A 339 -44.91 -14.85 22.53
N ARG A 340 -46.19 -14.83 22.13
CA ARG A 340 -46.62 -15.29 20.82
C ARG A 340 -47.05 -14.13 19.94
N ILE A 341 -46.62 -14.13 18.68
CA ILE A 341 -47.10 -13.20 17.65
C ILE A 341 -47.68 -14.02 16.51
N PHE A 342 -48.90 -13.66 16.08
CA PHE A 342 -49.58 -14.32 14.99
C PHE A 342 -49.19 -13.71 13.64
N CYS A 343 -48.69 -14.53 12.74
CA CYS A 343 -48.35 -14.15 11.37
C CYS A 343 -49.34 -14.78 10.39
N ASN A 344 -50.19 -13.95 9.77
CA ASN A 344 -51.06 -14.32 8.64
C ASN A 344 -50.46 -13.95 7.26
N GLY A 345 -49.16 -13.67 7.21
CA GLY A 345 -48.43 -13.33 5.98
C GLY A 345 -48.29 -11.83 5.70
N LYS A 346 -48.91 -10.96 6.51
CA LYS A 346 -48.80 -9.50 6.36
C LYS A 346 -49.06 -8.75 7.67
N LEU A 347 -48.53 -7.54 7.78
CA LEU A 347 -48.84 -6.57 8.84
C LEU A 347 -49.34 -5.29 8.19
N LYS A 348 -50.48 -4.75 8.65
CA LYS A 348 -50.97 -3.44 8.21
C LYS A 348 -50.55 -2.37 9.20
N LEU A 349 -50.01 -1.26 8.69
CA LEU A 349 -49.70 -0.07 9.49
C LEU A 349 -50.21 1.17 8.73
N GLY A 350 -51.26 1.81 9.25
CA GLY A 350 -51.99 2.84 8.52
C GLY A 350 -52.51 2.31 7.17
N ASN A 351 -52.15 3.00 6.09
CA ASN A 351 -52.54 2.62 4.72
C ASN A 351 -51.54 1.67 4.05
N ALA A 352 -50.40 1.36 4.69
CA ALA A 352 -49.36 0.49 4.13
C ALA A 352 -49.53 -0.96 4.60
N THR A 353 -49.17 -1.91 3.73
CA THR A 353 -49.11 -3.35 4.03
C THR A 353 -47.69 -3.85 3.90
N PHE A 354 -47.15 -4.42 4.96
CA PHE A 354 -45.83 -5.03 5.03
C PHE A 354 -45.97 -6.55 4.92
N HIS A 355 -45.36 -7.16 3.91
CA HIS A 355 -45.51 -8.58 3.64
C HIS A 355 -44.45 -9.41 4.36
N CYS A 356 -44.84 -10.63 4.73
CA CYS A 356 -43.91 -11.69 5.11
C CYS A 356 -43.49 -12.48 3.88
N TRP A 357 -42.30 -13.08 3.90
CA TRP A 357 -41.84 -13.99 2.84
C TRP A 357 -42.80 -15.18 2.64
N LYS A 358 -43.44 -15.67 3.71
CA LYS A 358 -44.45 -16.72 3.63
C LYS A 358 -45.85 -16.12 3.43
N LYS A 359 -46.36 -16.23 2.20
CA LYS A 359 -47.64 -15.65 1.75
C LYS A 359 -48.84 -16.02 2.64
N TYR A 360 -48.92 -17.27 3.10
CA TYR A 360 -50.01 -17.77 3.95
C TYR A 360 -49.74 -17.60 5.45
N GLY A 361 -48.60 -17.01 5.81
CA GLY A 361 -48.19 -16.80 7.19
C GLY A 361 -47.61 -18.03 7.88
N HIS A 362 -47.16 -17.82 9.10
CA HIS A 362 -46.49 -18.82 9.94
C HIS A 362 -47.35 -19.25 11.14
N GLY A 363 -48.56 -18.72 11.28
CA GLY A 363 -49.39 -18.97 12.45
C GLY A 363 -48.84 -18.25 13.69
N SER A 364 -49.09 -18.82 14.87
CA SER A 364 -48.68 -18.26 16.15
C SER A 364 -47.29 -18.76 16.55
N LEU A 365 -46.29 -17.89 16.48
CA LEU A 365 -44.87 -18.21 16.73
C LEU A 365 -44.40 -17.63 18.05
N LYS A 366 -43.55 -18.38 18.78
CA LYS A 366 -42.68 -17.81 19.82
C LYS A 366 -41.42 -17.20 19.18
N VAL A 367 -40.61 -16.49 19.98
CA VAL A 367 -39.37 -15.86 19.49
C VAL A 367 -38.40 -16.87 18.85
N LEU A 368 -38.25 -18.06 19.44
CA LEU A 368 -37.39 -19.12 18.90
C LEU A 368 -37.90 -19.59 17.52
N ASP A 369 -39.20 -19.89 17.41
CA ASP A 369 -39.80 -20.32 16.14
C ASP A 369 -39.69 -19.22 15.06
N ALA A 370 -39.82 -17.96 15.48
CA ALA A 370 -39.70 -16.81 14.58
C ALA A 370 -38.28 -16.63 14.05
N ILE A 371 -37.25 -16.91 14.85
CA ILE A 371 -35.86 -16.97 14.40
C ILE A 371 -35.67 -18.14 13.44
N THR A 372 -36.11 -19.35 13.82
CA THR A 372 -35.98 -20.58 13.01
C THR A 372 -36.62 -20.44 11.63
N GLN A 373 -37.80 -19.81 11.55
CA GLN A 373 -38.55 -19.61 10.30
C GLN A 373 -38.34 -18.20 9.70
N SER A 374 -37.47 -17.39 10.28
CA SER A 374 -37.17 -16.01 9.86
C SER A 374 -38.45 -15.18 9.60
N CYS A 375 -39.45 -15.24 10.48
CA CYS A 375 -40.76 -14.64 10.23
C CYS A 375 -40.73 -13.10 10.30
N ASP A 376 -40.89 -12.43 9.15
CA ASP A 376 -40.86 -10.96 9.08
C ASP A 376 -41.92 -10.27 9.95
N VAL A 377 -43.17 -10.78 9.96
CA VAL A 377 -44.26 -10.16 10.75
C VAL A 377 -43.96 -10.18 12.25
N PHE A 378 -43.34 -11.24 12.75
CA PHE A 378 -42.90 -11.28 14.15
C PHE A 378 -41.91 -10.15 14.44
N PHE A 379 -40.94 -9.93 13.56
CA PHE A 379 -39.92 -8.90 13.71
C PHE A 379 -40.41 -7.49 13.41
N TYR A 380 -41.37 -7.30 12.51
CA TYR A 380 -42.07 -6.03 12.31
C TYR A 380 -42.78 -5.60 13.59
N GLU A 381 -43.54 -6.51 14.19
CA GLU A 381 -44.29 -6.23 15.41
C GLU A 381 -43.37 -6.03 16.61
N THR A 382 -42.30 -6.82 16.71
CA THR A 382 -41.26 -6.64 17.74
C THR A 382 -40.59 -5.28 17.59
N ALA A 383 -40.12 -4.93 16.38
CA ALA A 383 -39.48 -3.65 16.12
C ALA A 383 -40.41 -2.47 16.41
N ARG A 384 -41.70 -2.58 16.04
CA ARG A 384 -42.72 -1.58 16.36
C ARG A 384 -42.86 -1.33 17.87
N ARG A 385 -42.79 -2.39 18.69
CA ARG A 385 -42.88 -2.30 20.16
C ARG A 385 -41.58 -1.79 20.79
N VAL A 386 -40.42 -2.13 20.22
CA VAL A 386 -39.11 -1.71 20.73
C VAL A 386 -38.83 -0.24 20.41
N GLY A 387 -39.04 0.18 19.16
CA GLY A 387 -38.68 1.49 18.65
C GLY A 387 -37.23 1.56 18.15
N ILE A 388 -36.96 2.46 17.19
CA ILE A 388 -35.69 2.53 16.47
C ILE A 388 -34.49 2.81 17.38
N GLU A 389 -34.62 3.72 18.36
CA GLU A 389 -33.48 4.13 19.18
C GLU A 389 -32.90 2.96 19.99
N ARG A 390 -33.76 2.15 20.61
CA ARG A 390 -33.33 0.97 21.38
C ARG A 390 -32.81 -0.16 20.50
N ILE A 391 -33.36 -0.32 19.29
CA ILE A 391 -32.78 -1.23 18.29
C ILE A 391 -31.38 -0.76 17.93
N GLY A 392 -31.18 0.54 17.73
CA GLY A 392 -29.90 1.13 17.40
C GLY A 392 -28.87 1.03 18.53
N GLU A 393 -29.28 1.26 19.78
CA GLU A 393 -28.45 1.04 20.97
C GLU A 393 -27.96 -0.41 21.07
N MET A 394 -28.87 -1.38 20.89
CA MET A 394 -28.51 -2.78 20.87
C MET A 394 -27.54 -3.09 19.70
N ALA A 395 -27.84 -2.62 18.49
CA ALA A 395 -26.98 -2.83 17.33
C ALA A 395 -25.54 -2.33 17.55
N ARG A 396 -25.37 -1.15 18.17
CA ARG A 396 -24.05 -0.58 18.47
C ARG A 396 -23.27 -1.40 19.49
N ARG A 397 -23.93 -1.97 20.50
CA ARG A 397 -23.30 -2.89 21.47
C ARG A 397 -22.71 -4.14 20.77
N PHE A 398 -23.34 -4.58 19.68
CA PHE A 398 -22.84 -5.67 18.84
C PHE A 398 -21.82 -5.26 17.77
N GLY A 399 -21.34 -4.00 17.79
CA GLY A 399 -20.29 -3.53 16.87
C GLY A 399 -20.81 -3.03 15.51
N LEU A 400 -22.12 -2.85 15.36
CA LEU A 400 -22.70 -2.31 14.14
C LEU A 400 -22.76 -0.77 14.17
N GLY A 401 -22.56 -0.11 13.03
CA GLY A 401 -22.67 1.35 12.91
C GLY A 401 -21.45 2.12 13.39
N ALA A 402 -20.34 1.42 13.70
CA ALA A 402 -19.04 2.00 14.01
C ALA A 402 -17.93 1.16 13.37
N LYS A 403 -16.74 1.77 13.22
CA LYS A 403 -15.54 1.03 12.82
C LYS A 403 -15.14 0.08 13.94
N LEU A 404 -14.74 -1.13 13.57
CA LEU A 404 -14.24 -2.17 14.47
C LEU A 404 -12.75 -2.00 14.76
N GLY A 405 -12.03 -1.21 13.96
CA GLY A 405 -10.63 -0.89 14.20
C GLY A 405 -9.67 -1.99 13.73
N ILE A 406 -10.06 -2.74 12.70
CA ILE A 406 -9.18 -3.72 12.06
C ILE A 406 -7.96 -3.02 11.45
N ASP A 407 -6.82 -3.71 11.41
CA ASP A 407 -5.52 -3.20 10.91
C ASP A 407 -5.48 -3.04 9.38
N LEU A 408 -6.51 -2.43 8.79
CA LEU A 408 -6.64 -2.17 7.36
C LEU A 408 -7.24 -0.81 7.10
N HIS A 409 -6.73 -0.14 6.07
CA HIS A 409 -7.31 1.11 5.60
C HIS A 409 -8.62 0.89 4.84
N GLY A 410 -9.51 1.89 4.89
CA GLY A 410 -10.73 1.90 4.09
C GLY A 410 -11.96 1.28 4.77
N GLU A 411 -11.85 0.87 6.04
CA GLU A 411 -12.99 0.40 6.82
C GLU A 411 -14.13 1.44 6.85
N LYS A 412 -15.32 1.01 6.47
CA LYS A 412 -16.56 1.80 6.55
C LYS A 412 -17.30 1.46 7.84
N PRO A 413 -17.87 2.46 8.54
CA PRO A 413 -18.59 2.23 9.79
C PRO A 413 -19.97 1.57 9.60
N GLY A 414 -20.45 1.39 8.36
CA GLY A 414 -21.85 1.08 8.10
C GLY A 414 -22.77 2.24 8.49
N LEU A 415 -24.05 1.93 8.73
CA LEU A 415 -25.08 2.88 9.15
C LEU A 415 -26.13 2.16 10.00
N ILE A 416 -26.27 2.58 11.25
CA ILE A 416 -27.42 2.26 12.10
C ILE A 416 -28.28 3.51 12.21
N PRO A 417 -29.47 3.55 11.57
CA PRO A 417 -30.27 4.75 11.49
C PRO A 417 -30.94 5.11 12.82
N SER A 418 -31.22 6.40 13.00
CA SER A 418 -31.96 6.97 14.13
C SER A 418 -32.78 8.19 13.67
N ASP A 419 -33.69 8.70 14.52
CA ASP A 419 -34.42 9.94 14.20
C ASP A 419 -33.45 11.12 14.03
N ALA A 420 -32.46 11.23 14.91
CA ALA A 420 -31.44 12.27 14.83
C ALA A 420 -30.65 12.21 13.51
N TRP A 421 -30.22 11.00 13.11
CA TRP A 421 -29.52 10.80 11.83
C TRP A 421 -30.40 11.23 10.64
N LYS A 422 -31.67 10.81 10.63
CA LYS A 422 -32.58 11.08 9.53
C LYS A 422 -32.87 12.58 9.39
N ARG A 423 -33.09 13.28 10.50
CA ARG A 423 -33.27 14.75 10.49
C ARG A 423 -32.02 15.45 9.95
N ALA A 424 -30.83 15.02 10.37
CA ALA A 424 -29.58 15.64 9.96
C ALA A 424 -29.25 15.40 8.47
N THR A 425 -29.55 14.21 7.94
CA THR A 425 -29.14 13.82 6.58
C THR A 425 -30.24 14.02 5.54
N ILE A 426 -31.50 13.75 5.88
CA ILE A 426 -32.65 13.77 4.97
C ILE A 426 -33.57 14.98 5.22
N GLY A 427 -33.49 15.61 6.40
CA GLY A 427 -34.33 16.76 6.74
C GLY A 427 -35.77 16.40 7.11
N ALA A 428 -36.04 15.13 7.42
CA ALA A 428 -37.38 14.64 7.76
C ALA A 428 -37.38 13.83 9.08
N PRO A 429 -38.46 13.88 9.87
CA PRO A 429 -38.59 13.08 11.09
C PRO A 429 -38.80 11.59 10.76
N TRP A 430 -38.41 10.73 11.69
CA TRP A 430 -38.59 9.28 11.63
C TRP A 430 -40.06 8.89 11.58
N GLN A 431 -40.39 7.96 10.70
CA GLN A 431 -41.74 7.44 10.51
C GLN A 431 -41.82 6.01 11.07
N GLN A 432 -42.95 5.66 11.68
CA GLN A 432 -43.10 4.35 12.33
C GLN A 432 -42.90 3.18 11.35
N GLY A 433 -43.32 3.32 10.09
CA GLY A 433 -43.10 2.30 9.06
C GLY A 433 -41.64 2.01 8.76
N GLU A 434 -40.74 2.98 8.96
CA GLU A 434 -39.31 2.80 8.77
C GLU A 434 -38.72 1.89 9.85
N THR A 435 -39.26 1.94 11.08
CA THR A 435 -38.89 1.00 12.15
C THR A 435 -39.21 -0.44 11.78
N LEU A 436 -40.33 -0.70 11.10
CA LEU A 436 -40.70 -2.05 10.67
C LEU A 436 -39.68 -2.58 9.64
N ILE A 437 -39.36 -1.77 8.63
CA ILE A 437 -38.40 -2.14 7.58
C ILE A 437 -37.00 -2.36 8.17
N THR A 438 -36.55 -1.47 9.06
CA THR A 438 -35.28 -1.65 9.78
C THR A 438 -35.31 -2.87 10.70
N GLY A 439 -36.46 -3.23 11.24
CA GLY A 439 -36.67 -4.44 12.05
C GLY A 439 -36.29 -5.76 11.37
N ILE A 440 -36.23 -5.78 10.04
CA ILE A 440 -35.79 -6.94 9.24
C ILE A 440 -34.47 -6.67 8.51
N GLY A 441 -33.70 -5.67 8.95
CA GLY A 441 -32.40 -5.33 8.37
C GLY A 441 -32.48 -4.68 6.99
N GLN A 442 -33.56 -3.96 6.68
CA GLN A 442 -33.75 -3.22 5.44
C GLN A 442 -33.93 -1.72 5.69
N GLY A 443 -34.12 -0.94 4.61
CA GLY A 443 -34.28 0.51 4.68
C GLY A 443 -32.92 1.19 4.70
N PHE A 444 -32.66 2.04 5.70
CA PHE A 444 -31.42 2.81 5.78
C PHE A 444 -30.25 2.07 6.45
N ILE A 445 -30.50 0.90 7.06
CA ILE A 445 -29.46 0.15 7.75
C ILE A 445 -28.45 -0.44 6.76
N LEU A 446 -27.17 -0.21 7.02
CA LEU A 446 -26.06 -0.73 6.24
C LEU A 446 -25.00 -1.32 7.17
N THR A 447 -24.48 -2.49 6.82
CA THR A 447 -23.43 -3.19 7.56
C THR A 447 -22.37 -3.73 6.62
N THR A 448 -21.16 -3.94 7.14
CA THR A 448 -20.11 -4.66 6.42
C THR A 448 -20.15 -6.16 6.75
N PRO A 449 -19.63 -7.05 5.88
CA PRO A 449 -19.48 -8.47 6.20
C PRO A 449 -18.68 -8.71 7.49
N LEU A 450 -17.62 -7.93 7.74
CA LEU A 450 -16.85 -7.99 8.98
C LEU A 450 -17.70 -7.66 10.22
N GLN A 451 -18.52 -6.61 10.13
CA GLN A 451 -19.46 -6.24 11.20
C GLN A 451 -20.45 -7.37 11.52
N LEU A 452 -20.94 -8.11 10.52
CA LEU A 452 -21.82 -9.25 10.73
C LEU A 452 -21.11 -10.44 11.37
N ALA A 453 -19.84 -10.69 11.02
CA ALA A 453 -19.02 -11.71 11.66
C ALA A 453 -18.80 -11.39 13.15
N VAL A 454 -18.45 -10.13 13.49
CA VAL A 454 -18.30 -9.68 14.88
C VAL A 454 -19.62 -9.74 15.64
N MET A 455 -20.72 -9.28 15.02
CA MET A 455 -22.06 -9.40 15.60
C MET A 455 -22.35 -10.86 15.98
N THR A 456 -22.11 -11.79 15.05
CA THR A 456 -22.37 -13.21 15.26
C THR A 456 -21.51 -13.80 16.38
N SER A 457 -20.24 -13.41 16.46
CA SER A 457 -19.33 -13.87 17.51
C SER A 457 -19.72 -13.34 18.90
N ARG A 458 -20.18 -12.08 18.98
CA ARG A 458 -20.68 -11.49 20.23
C ARG A 458 -22.00 -12.09 20.70
N LEU A 459 -22.80 -12.66 19.79
CA LEU A 459 -24.02 -13.40 20.17
C LEU A 459 -23.67 -14.66 20.99
N GLU A 460 -22.55 -15.31 20.69
CA GLU A 460 -22.11 -16.53 21.37
C GLU A 460 -21.41 -16.24 22.71
N LEU A 461 -20.51 -15.25 22.76
CA LEU A 461 -19.61 -15.05 23.91
C LEU A 461 -20.14 -14.14 25.01
N THR A 462 -21.22 -13.39 24.75
CA THR A 462 -21.74 -12.21 25.48
C THR A 462 -21.25 -10.84 24.97
N ILE A 463 -22.12 -9.83 25.16
CA ILE A 463 -21.99 -8.46 24.65
C ILE A 463 -20.74 -7.74 25.18
N ASP A 464 -20.30 -8.08 26.39
CA ASP A 464 -19.18 -7.43 27.08
C ASP A 464 -17.86 -8.21 26.93
N SER A 465 -17.79 -9.15 25.98
CA SER A 465 -16.59 -9.98 25.72
C SER A 465 -15.33 -9.20 25.35
N GLY A 466 -15.44 -7.89 25.05
CA GLY A 466 -14.29 -7.06 24.68
C GLY A 466 -13.63 -7.48 23.36
N LEU A 467 -14.31 -8.32 22.56
CA LEU A 467 -13.77 -8.92 21.35
C LEU A 467 -13.32 -7.85 20.34
N GLN A 468 -12.03 -7.88 20.01
CA GLN A 468 -11.38 -7.04 19.00
C GLN A 468 -10.92 -7.89 17.84
N THR A 469 -11.15 -7.42 16.61
CA THR A 469 -10.73 -8.14 15.41
C THR A 469 -9.24 -7.95 15.17
N LYS A 470 -8.51 -9.04 14.98
CA LYS A 470 -7.05 -9.04 14.80
C LYS A 470 -6.67 -9.69 13.48
N ILE A 471 -5.80 -9.04 12.70
CA ILE A 471 -5.16 -9.64 11.50
C ILE A 471 -3.67 -9.85 11.75
N LEU A 472 -2.99 -8.91 12.43
CA LEU A 472 -1.56 -9.05 12.73
C LEU A 472 -1.39 -9.86 14.02
N GLU A 473 -0.80 -11.04 13.93
CA GLU A 473 -0.50 -11.89 15.08
C GLU A 473 0.69 -11.39 15.88
N ARG A 474 1.82 -11.16 15.19
CA ARG A 474 3.10 -10.82 15.80
C ARG A 474 4.01 -10.00 14.87
N LEU A 475 4.79 -9.11 15.48
CA LEU A 475 5.96 -8.45 14.87
C LEU A 475 7.22 -9.20 15.29
N GLY A 476 8.01 -9.67 14.32
CA GLY A 476 9.29 -10.34 14.56
C GLY A 476 10.46 -9.59 13.95
N GLU A 477 11.67 -9.84 14.46
CA GLU A 477 12.91 -9.44 13.80
C GLU A 477 13.19 -10.37 12.61
N GLU A 478 13.62 -9.81 11.49
CA GLU A 478 14.06 -10.60 10.35
C GLU A 478 15.52 -11.01 10.59
N SER A 479 15.76 -12.29 10.86
CA SER A 479 17.12 -12.81 10.99
C SER A 479 17.80 -12.75 9.62
N ALA A 480 18.91 -12.03 9.51
CA ALA A 480 19.77 -12.09 8.34
C ALA A 480 20.35 -13.52 8.24
N SER A 481 19.78 -14.33 7.35
CA SER A 481 20.31 -15.65 6.98
C SER A 481 21.20 -15.53 5.76
#